data_AF-A0A7K2QBJ0-F1
#
_entry.id   AF-A0A7K2QBJ0-F1
#
_cell.length_a   1.000
_cell.length_b   1.000
_cell.length_c   1.000
_cell.angle_alpha   90.00
_cell.angle_beta   90.00
_cell.angle_gamma   90.00
#
_symmetry.space_group_name_H-M   'P 1'
#
loop_
_entity.id
_entity.type
_entity.pdbx_description
1 polymer ?
#
loop_
_entity_poly.entity_id
_entity_poly.type
_entity_poly.pdbx_seq_one_letter_code
_entity_poly.pdbx_strand_id
1 'polypeptide(L)'
;SPMQISVLRRAGRRLTTLVLALAASCTLVSTIGVTPAHAQPAPNSDWTAVDWHLETYADWDNGEFGGTRSWDRRNQYNLFISDLRDAVSQRIGGTNNDRDLMDTRPRQSAARDRIIEVRVWTNLNGSSPRSDLALYFNASNLYLVGFTSHARHYQFQDTSPRPGRDSILRNNLGELYRISHNLPAAPVFQDLGYTGNYNSLDRSENRQNFRYLPANIMDAVNQLNTSQPLTPNALRPHLAVIIGMTAEAARFGWIERR
;
A
#
# COMPACT_ATOMS: atom_id res chain seq x y z
N SER A 1 37.98 -3.86 64.69
CA SER A 1 37.31 -4.98 63.99
C SER A 1 36.87 -4.58 62.57
N PRO A 2 37.69 -4.84 61.52
CA PRO A 2 37.47 -4.31 60.18
C PRO A 2 36.96 -5.35 59.15
N MET A 3 36.30 -6.42 59.59
CA MET A 3 36.00 -7.59 58.73
C MET A 3 34.60 -7.60 58.09
N GLN A 4 33.72 -6.64 58.41
CA GLN A 4 32.33 -6.63 57.90
C GLN A 4 32.11 -5.77 56.63
N ILE A 5 33.01 -4.83 56.31
CA ILE A 5 32.82 -3.85 55.22
C ILE A 5 33.11 -4.46 53.83
N SER A 6 33.99 -5.47 53.75
CA SER A 6 34.41 -6.08 52.48
C SER A 6 33.35 -7.00 51.85
N VAL A 7 32.54 -7.68 52.67
CA VAL A 7 31.48 -8.59 52.21
C VAL A 7 30.31 -7.82 51.59
N LEU A 8 29.94 -6.68 52.19
CA LEU A 8 28.88 -5.79 51.71
C LEU A 8 29.20 -5.17 50.33
N ARG A 9 30.45 -4.76 50.09
CA ARG A 9 30.88 -4.23 48.78
C ARG A 9 30.85 -5.28 47.66
N ARG A 10 31.10 -6.56 47.97
CA ARG A 10 31.10 -7.65 46.99
C ARG A 10 29.67 -8.11 46.64
N ALA A 11 28.76 -8.10 47.61
CA ALA A 11 27.34 -8.35 47.37
C ALA A 11 26.69 -7.21 46.56
N GLY A 12 27.01 -5.95 46.88
CA GLY A 12 26.49 -4.78 46.17
C GLY A 12 26.82 -4.76 44.67
N ARG A 13 28.08 -5.07 44.29
CA ARG A 13 28.50 -5.14 42.87
C ARG A 13 27.84 -6.27 42.08
N ARG A 14 27.52 -7.39 42.74
CA ARG A 14 26.82 -8.53 42.12
C ARG A 14 25.34 -8.24 41.87
N LEU A 15 24.71 -7.46 42.77
CA LEU A 15 23.35 -6.98 42.57
C LEU A 15 23.26 -5.93 41.46
N THR A 16 24.22 -5.01 41.34
CA THR A 16 24.20 -4.02 40.26
C THR A 16 24.41 -4.65 38.88
N THR A 17 25.25 -5.67 38.77
CA THR A 17 25.45 -6.41 37.51
C THR A 17 24.23 -7.25 37.14
N LEU A 18 23.53 -7.85 38.10
CA LEU A 18 22.26 -8.54 37.86
C LEU A 18 21.15 -7.58 37.41
N VAL A 19 21.05 -6.39 38.00
CA VAL A 19 20.05 -5.38 37.60
C VAL A 19 20.36 -4.80 36.22
N LEU A 20 21.63 -4.54 35.87
CA LEU A 20 21.99 -4.13 34.51
C LEU A 20 21.77 -5.25 33.47
N ALA A 21 22.02 -6.52 33.82
CA ALA A 21 21.73 -7.64 32.94
C ALA A 21 20.22 -7.85 32.73
N LEU A 22 19.41 -7.60 33.76
CA LEU A 22 17.94 -7.63 33.66
C LEU A 22 17.41 -6.47 32.81
N ALA A 23 17.96 -5.26 32.98
CA ALA A 23 17.59 -4.11 32.16
C ALA A 23 17.98 -4.30 30.68
N ALA A 24 19.16 -4.87 30.41
CA ALA A 24 19.62 -5.18 29.05
C ALA A 24 18.78 -6.27 28.37
N SER A 25 18.32 -7.27 29.13
CA SER A 25 17.42 -8.31 28.61
C SER A 25 15.99 -7.80 28.41
N CYS A 26 15.51 -6.83 29.19
CA CYS A 26 14.24 -6.15 28.92
C CYS A 26 14.28 -5.23 27.68
N THR A 27 15.43 -4.60 27.37
CA THR A 27 15.59 -3.77 26.15
C THR A 27 15.85 -4.58 24.87
N LEU A 28 16.46 -5.77 24.97
CA LEU A 28 16.66 -6.65 23.81
C LEU A 28 15.41 -7.44 23.42
N VAL A 29 14.48 -7.67 24.36
CA VAL A 29 13.19 -8.31 24.07
C VAL A 29 12.16 -7.32 23.48
N SER A 30 12.41 -6.02 23.56
CA SER A 30 11.53 -4.98 23.01
C SER A 30 11.94 -4.48 21.62
N THR A 31 13.02 -5.00 21.02
CA THR A 31 13.51 -4.58 19.70
C THR A 31 13.48 -5.67 18.62
N ILE A 32 13.07 -6.90 18.97
CA ILE A 32 12.86 -7.98 17.99
C ILE A 32 11.35 -8.19 17.86
N GLY A 33 10.75 -7.60 16.84
CA GLY A 33 9.37 -7.89 16.46
C GLY A 33 8.32 -6.92 16.98
N VAL A 34 8.63 -5.62 17.09
CA VAL A 34 7.56 -4.62 16.96
C VAL A 34 7.23 -4.57 15.46
N THR A 35 6.40 -5.50 14.99
CA THR A 35 5.55 -5.17 13.86
C THR A 35 4.86 -3.86 14.24
N PRO A 36 4.90 -2.81 13.39
CA PRO A 36 4.11 -1.62 13.66
C PRO A 36 2.69 -2.13 13.96
N ALA A 37 2.06 -1.56 14.99
CA ALA A 37 0.69 -1.90 15.31
C ALA A 37 -0.16 -1.51 14.09
N HIS A 38 -0.31 -2.45 13.15
CA HIS A 38 -1.31 -2.38 12.11
C HIS A 38 -2.61 -2.45 12.88
N ALA A 39 -3.25 -1.30 13.08
CA ALA A 39 -4.61 -1.26 13.53
C ALA A 39 -5.38 -2.03 12.45
N GLN A 40 -5.62 -3.32 12.68
CA GLN A 40 -6.48 -4.13 11.83
C GLN A 40 -7.75 -3.30 11.64
N PRO A 41 -8.14 -2.99 10.40
CA PRO A 41 -9.40 -2.32 10.16
C PRO A 41 -10.46 -3.11 10.91
N ALA A 42 -11.32 -2.41 11.65
CA ALA A 42 -12.41 -3.07 12.36
C ALA A 42 -13.05 -4.09 11.39
N PRO A 43 -13.43 -5.30 11.85
CA PRO A 43 -13.90 -6.39 10.98
C PRO A 43 -15.03 -6.03 10.00
N ASN A 44 -15.67 -4.87 10.20
CA ASN A 44 -16.75 -4.29 9.40
C ASN A 44 -16.38 -2.98 8.67
N SER A 45 -15.08 -2.67 8.50
CA SER A 45 -14.66 -1.51 7.74
C SER A 45 -14.72 -1.82 6.24
N ASP A 46 -15.56 -1.09 5.52
CA ASP A 46 -15.59 -1.07 4.05
C ASP A 46 -14.37 -0.35 3.47
N TRP A 47 -13.44 0.09 4.31
CA TRP A 47 -12.26 0.86 3.94
C TRP A 47 -11.01 0.38 4.69
N THR A 48 -10.00 -0.07 3.96
CA THR A 48 -8.69 -0.47 4.49
C THR A 48 -7.64 0.47 3.93
N ALA A 49 -6.73 0.97 4.76
CA ALA A 49 -5.57 1.73 4.29
C ALA A 49 -4.31 0.85 4.30
N VAL A 50 -3.48 1.00 3.27
CA VAL A 50 -2.14 0.40 3.14
C VAL A 50 -1.18 1.52 2.75
N ASP A 51 -0.01 1.56 3.37
CA ASP A 51 1.00 2.58 3.05
C ASP A 51 2.03 2.02 2.06
N TRP A 52 2.35 2.81 1.04
CA TRP A 52 3.41 2.52 0.09
C TRP A 52 4.47 3.63 0.13
N HIS A 53 5.62 3.29 0.70
CA HIS A 53 6.74 4.21 0.89
C HIS A 53 7.70 4.21 -0.31
N LEU A 54 7.74 5.34 -1.02
CA LEU A 54 8.58 5.60 -2.19
C LEU A 54 9.62 6.69 -1.96
N GLU A 55 9.74 7.20 -0.73
CA GLU A 55 10.68 8.25 -0.33
C GLU A 55 12.14 7.92 -0.68
N THR A 56 12.48 6.63 -0.72
CA THR A 56 13.83 6.10 -1.01
C THR A 56 14.05 5.78 -2.49
N TYR A 57 13.02 5.89 -3.33
CA TYR A 57 13.07 5.51 -4.75
C TYR A 57 13.65 6.62 -5.64
N ALA A 58 13.59 7.89 -5.18
CA ALA A 58 14.16 9.04 -5.89
C ALA A 58 15.70 9.01 -5.98
N ASP A 59 16.38 8.30 -5.06
CA ASP A 59 17.85 8.18 -5.02
C ASP A 59 18.42 7.20 -6.09
N TRP A 60 17.60 6.77 -7.05
CA TRP A 60 17.98 5.77 -8.07
C TRP A 60 18.95 6.28 -9.13
N ASP A 61 19.12 7.61 -9.27
CA ASP A 61 20.05 8.22 -10.24
C ASP A 61 21.52 7.83 -10.02
N ASN A 62 21.87 7.19 -8.90
CA ASN A 62 23.25 6.77 -8.60
C ASN A 62 23.62 5.35 -9.07
N GLY A 63 22.76 4.64 -9.80
CA GLY A 63 23.12 3.37 -10.44
C GLY A 63 23.51 2.23 -9.47
N GLU A 64 23.11 2.32 -8.20
CA GLU A 64 23.43 1.32 -7.17
C GLU A 64 22.59 0.04 -7.32
N PHE A 65 22.91 -0.78 -8.31
CA PHE A 65 22.40 -2.14 -8.39
C PHE A 65 23.14 -3.03 -7.39
N GLY A 66 22.40 -3.78 -6.56
CA GLY A 66 22.97 -4.80 -5.67
C GLY A 66 23.53 -4.33 -4.32
N GLY A 67 23.39 -3.05 -3.96
CA GLY A 67 23.76 -2.52 -2.63
C GLY A 67 22.65 -2.64 -1.57
N THR A 68 22.97 -2.35 -0.30
CA THR A 68 22.03 -2.40 0.84
C THR A 68 20.75 -1.59 0.60
N ARG A 69 20.87 -0.38 0.03
CA ARG A 69 19.71 0.47 -0.30
C ARG A 69 18.75 -0.17 -1.31
N SER A 70 19.29 -0.92 -2.28
CA SER A 70 18.47 -1.65 -3.26
C SER A 70 17.80 -2.88 -2.64
N TRP A 71 18.43 -3.50 -1.65
CA TRP A 71 17.81 -4.57 -0.87
C TRP A 71 16.70 -4.03 0.05
N ASP A 72 16.92 -2.91 0.73
CA ASP A 72 15.92 -2.25 1.59
C ASP A 72 14.67 -1.85 0.79
N ARG A 73 14.85 -1.24 -0.38
CA ARG A 73 13.74 -0.89 -1.29
C ARG A 73 12.94 -2.10 -1.74
N ARG A 74 13.63 -3.18 -2.11
CA ARG A 74 12.97 -4.45 -2.47
C ARG A 74 12.14 -4.98 -1.31
N ASN A 75 12.65 -4.94 -0.09
CA ASN A 75 11.89 -5.40 1.07
C ASN A 75 10.69 -4.52 1.37
N GLN A 76 10.84 -3.19 1.29
CA GLN A 76 9.72 -2.27 1.43
C GLN A 76 8.62 -2.55 0.39
N TYR A 77 9.00 -2.83 -0.85
CA TYR A 77 8.06 -3.22 -1.90
C TYR A 77 7.37 -4.56 -1.59
N ASN A 78 8.13 -5.59 -1.21
CA ASN A 78 7.56 -6.89 -0.87
C ASN A 78 6.61 -6.81 0.34
N LEU A 79 6.94 -5.99 1.34
CA LEU A 79 6.07 -5.72 2.50
C LEU A 79 4.79 -5.03 2.04
N PHE A 80 4.89 -3.98 1.23
CA PHE A 80 3.72 -3.32 0.64
C PHE A 80 2.81 -4.29 -0.14
N ILE A 81 3.38 -5.13 -1.01
CA ILE A 81 2.62 -6.11 -1.78
C ILE A 81 2.00 -7.18 -0.86
N SER A 82 2.71 -7.60 0.19
CA SER A 82 2.17 -8.49 1.22
C SER A 82 0.98 -7.87 1.94
N ASP A 83 1.09 -6.62 2.38
CA ASP A 83 0.00 -5.89 3.03
C ASP A 83 -1.21 -5.73 2.11
N LEU A 84 -0.97 -5.47 0.82
CA LEU A 84 -2.03 -5.39 -0.19
C LEU A 84 -2.72 -6.75 -0.40
N ARG A 85 -1.97 -7.86 -0.40
CA ARG A 85 -2.53 -9.22 -0.46
C ARG A 85 -3.33 -9.56 0.80
N ASP A 86 -2.83 -9.18 1.97
CA ASP A 86 -3.52 -9.39 3.24
C ASP A 86 -4.84 -8.59 3.33
N ALA A 87 -4.86 -7.38 2.75
CA ALA A 87 -6.05 -6.54 2.69
C ALA A 87 -7.18 -7.13 1.82
N VAL A 88 -6.83 -7.87 0.76
CA VAL A 88 -7.82 -8.47 -0.18
C VAL A 88 -8.18 -9.90 0.15
N SER A 89 -7.30 -10.61 0.84
CA SER A 89 -7.36 -12.05 0.93
C SER A 89 -8.42 -12.57 1.89
N GLN A 90 -8.91 -13.75 1.57
CA GLN A 90 -9.57 -14.68 2.45
C GLN A 90 -9.04 -16.08 2.17
N ARG A 91 -9.15 -16.95 3.18
CA ARG A 91 -8.84 -18.36 2.99
C ARG A 91 -9.82 -18.97 1.99
N ILE A 92 -9.28 -19.76 1.05
CA ILE A 92 -10.10 -20.58 0.16
C ILE A 92 -10.85 -21.61 1.02
N GLY A 93 -12.18 -21.58 0.98
CA GLY A 93 -13.00 -22.56 1.69
C GLY A 93 -12.84 -23.95 1.06
N GLY A 94 -12.59 -24.98 1.87
CA GLY A 94 -12.54 -26.38 1.44
C GLY A 94 -11.16 -26.93 1.05
N THR A 95 -10.12 -26.10 1.00
CA THR A 95 -8.74 -26.56 0.78
C THR A 95 -7.98 -26.59 2.10
N ASN A 96 -7.87 -27.77 2.71
CA ASN A 96 -7.11 -27.93 3.96
C ASN A 96 -5.58 -27.90 3.75
N ASN A 97 -5.10 -27.93 2.50
CA ASN A 97 -3.69 -28.17 2.18
C ASN A 97 -2.98 -27.08 1.35
N ASP A 98 -3.68 -26.12 0.74
CA ASP A 98 -3.03 -25.01 0.03
C ASP A 98 -3.02 -23.76 0.91
N ARG A 99 -1.99 -23.64 1.76
CA ARG A 99 -1.74 -22.43 2.54
C ARG A 99 -1.26 -21.26 1.67
N ASP A 100 -0.87 -21.53 0.43
CA ASP A 100 -0.19 -20.59 -0.44
C ASP A 100 -1.13 -19.91 -1.45
N LEU A 101 -2.40 -20.34 -1.52
CA LEU A 101 -3.40 -19.76 -2.41
C LEU A 101 -4.53 -19.12 -1.59
N MET A 102 -4.77 -17.85 -1.83
CA MET A 102 -5.81 -17.06 -1.19
C MET A 102 -6.84 -16.63 -2.24
N ASP A 103 -8.11 -16.60 -1.86
CA ASP A 103 -9.16 -16.02 -2.68
C ASP A 103 -9.33 -14.54 -2.34
N THR A 104 -9.76 -13.75 -3.31
CA THR A 104 -10.34 -12.43 -3.03
C THR A 104 -11.70 -12.64 -2.40
N ARG A 105 -12.09 -11.81 -1.43
CA ARG A 105 -13.44 -11.97 -0.84
C ARG A 105 -14.51 -11.88 -1.91
N PRO A 106 -15.40 -12.89 -2.05
CA PRO A 106 -16.32 -12.94 -3.16
C PRO A 106 -17.26 -11.76 -2.97
N ARG A 107 -17.74 -11.21 -4.07
CA ARG A 107 -18.75 -10.17 -4.06
C ARG A 107 -20.08 -10.78 -3.58
N GLN A 108 -20.23 -11.06 -2.28
CA GLN A 108 -21.47 -11.58 -1.72
C GLN A 108 -22.60 -10.62 -2.12
N SER A 109 -23.72 -11.17 -2.58
CA SER A 109 -24.83 -10.41 -3.18
C SER A 109 -25.37 -9.28 -2.28
N ALA A 110 -25.16 -9.37 -0.97
CA ALA A 110 -25.55 -8.37 0.02
C ALA A 110 -24.39 -7.55 0.66
N ALA A 111 -23.12 -7.86 0.34
CA ALA A 111 -21.98 -7.14 0.91
C ALA A 111 -21.75 -5.78 0.19
N ARG A 112 -21.45 -4.75 0.98
CA ARG A 112 -21.04 -3.42 0.49
C ARG A 112 -19.69 -3.52 -0.25
N ASP A 113 -19.46 -2.64 -1.22
CA ASP A 113 -18.14 -2.57 -1.86
C ASP A 113 -17.10 -2.18 -0.81
N ARG A 114 -15.97 -2.90 -0.81
CA ARG A 114 -14.85 -2.63 0.08
C ARG A 114 -13.72 -2.01 -0.73
N ILE A 115 -13.14 -0.94 -0.20
CA ILE A 115 -12.06 -0.18 -0.83
C ILE A 115 -10.78 -0.39 -0.05
N ILE A 116 -9.68 -0.54 -0.80
CA ILE A 116 -8.33 -0.44 -0.27
C ILE A 116 -7.75 0.88 -0.77
N GLU A 117 -7.45 1.76 0.17
CA GLU A 117 -6.72 3.00 -0.05
C GLU A 117 -5.23 2.71 0.10
N VAL A 118 -4.49 2.78 -1.00
CA VAL A 118 -3.02 2.75 -0.98
C VAL A 118 -2.53 4.19 -0.91
N ARG A 119 -1.95 4.58 0.23
CA ARG A 119 -1.35 5.90 0.45
C ARG A 119 0.08 5.88 -0.05
N VAL A 120 0.37 6.69 -1.05
CA VAL A 120 1.68 6.75 -1.68
C VAL A 120 2.49 7.86 -1.03
N TRP A 121 3.52 7.49 -0.29
CA TRP A 121 4.40 8.43 0.39
C TRP A 121 5.61 8.73 -0.48
N THR A 122 5.86 10.01 -0.75
CA THR A 122 6.96 10.45 -1.63
C THR A 122 7.60 11.70 -1.06
N ASN A 123 8.83 11.99 -1.48
CA ASN A 123 9.52 13.25 -1.19
C ASN A 123 9.51 14.23 -2.38
N LEU A 124 8.65 14.01 -3.39
CA LEU A 124 8.62 14.80 -4.63
C LEU A 124 8.36 16.29 -4.37
N ASN A 125 7.57 16.61 -3.35
CA ASN A 125 7.24 17.97 -2.93
C ASN A 125 7.89 18.35 -1.59
N GLY A 126 9.04 17.71 -1.27
CA GLY A 126 9.66 17.78 0.05
C GLY A 126 9.05 16.78 1.05
N SER A 127 9.61 16.73 2.26
CA SER A 127 9.09 15.85 3.33
C SER A 127 7.75 16.38 3.84
N SER A 128 6.66 15.81 3.34
CA SER A 128 5.30 16.11 3.79
C SER A 128 4.88 15.15 4.91
N PRO A 129 4.20 15.62 5.97
CA PRO A 129 3.58 14.74 6.96
C PRO A 129 2.34 14.01 6.42
N ARG A 130 1.98 14.21 5.15
CA ARG A 130 0.81 13.63 4.50
C ARG A 130 1.18 13.05 3.14
N SER A 131 0.60 11.92 2.80
CA SER A 131 0.60 11.40 1.44
C SER A 131 -0.26 12.31 0.55
N ASP A 132 0.34 12.83 -0.53
CA ASP A 132 -0.33 13.67 -1.52
C ASP A 132 -1.08 12.87 -2.60
N LEU A 133 -0.79 11.56 -2.70
CA LEU A 133 -1.37 10.64 -3.69
C LEU A 133 -1.94 9.40 -2.99
N ALA A 134 -3.23 9.14 -3.19
CA ALA A 134 -3.88 7.91 -2.74
C ALA A 134 -4.51 7.17 -3.92
N LEU A 135 -4.29 5.86 -4.01
CA LEU A 135 -4.88 4.98 -5.01
C LEU A 135 -6.02 4.18 -4.37
N TYR A 136 -7.13 3.98 -5.09
CA TYR A 136 -8.28 3.24 -4.57
C TYR A 136 -8.49 1.96 -5.36
N PHE A 137 -8.49 0.83 -4.67
CA PHE A 137 -8.73 -0.49 -5.26
C PHE A 137 -10.01 -1.11 -4.72
N ASN A 138 -10.79 -1.76 -5.57
CA ASN A 138 -11.89 -2.61 -5.13
C ASN A 138 -11.31 -3.92 -4.56
N ALA A 139 -11.59 -4.23 -3.29
CA ALA A 139 -11.05 -5.39 -2.60
C ALA A 139 -11.54 -6.74 -3.15
N SER A 140 -12.68 -6.77 -3.87
CA SER A 140 -13.22 -8.01 -4.45
C SER A 140 -12.51 -8.46 -5.72
N ASN A 141 -11.76 -7.58 -6.40
CA ASN A 141 -11.11 -7.93 -7.65
C ASN A 141 -9.75 -7.24 -7.86
N LEU A 142 -9.28 -6.42 -6.91
CA LEU A 142 -8.06 -5.61 -7.02
C LEU A 142 -8.08 -4.62 -8.21
N TYR A 143 -9.25 -4.25 -8.75
CA TYR A 143 -9.28 -3.24 -9.81
C TYR A 143 -9.05 -1.86 -9.21
N LEU A 144 -8.09 -1.12 -9.78
CA LEU A 144 -7.93 0.30 -9.48
C LEU A 144 -9.21 1.00 -9.96
N VAL A 145 -9.90 1.68 -9.06
CA VAL A 145 -11.17 2.37 -9.32
C VAL A 145 -11.00 3.89 -9.41
N GLY A 146 -9.93 4.42 -8.85
CA GLY A 146 -9.63 5.84 -8.89
C GLY A 146 -8.39 6.19 -8.10
N PHE A 147 -8.11 7.49 -8.01
CA PHE A 147 -7.04 8.02 -7.18
C PHE A 147 -7.35 9.45 -6.75
N THR A 148 -6.67 9.91 -5.72
CA THR A 148 -6.65 11.31 -5.31
C THR A 148 -5.23 11.83 -5.42
N SER A 149 -5.04 13.00 -6.02
CA SER A 149 -3.78 13.73 -5.98
C SER A 149 -4.05 15.18 -5.54
N HIS A 150 -3.33 15.66 -4.52
CA HIS A 150 -3.45 17.03 -4.01
C HIS A 150 -4.90 17.50 -3.80
N ALA A 151 -5.68 16.69 -3.07
CA ALA A 151 -7.10 16.90 -2.78
C ALA A 151 -8.03 16.96 -4.01
N ARG A 152 -7.57 16.51 -5.19
CA ARG A 152 -8.40 16.29 -6.37
C ARG A 152 -8.62 14.82 -6.58
N HIS A 153 -9.87 14.45 -6.82
CA HIS A 153 -10.32 13.07 -6.87
C HIS A 153 -10.67 12.68 -8.31
N TYR A 154 -10.19 11.52 -8.74
CA TYR A 154 -10.36 10.99 -10.09
C TYR A 154 -10.83 9.54 -10.04
N GLN A 155 -11.66 9.14 -11.00
CA GLN A 155 -12.16 7.78 -11.14
C GLN A 155 -12.23 7.37 -12.59
N PHE A 156 -12.19 6.05 -12.84
CA PHE A 156 -12.44 5.53 -14.18
C PHE A 156 -13.92 5.57 -14.53
N GLN A 157 -14.21 5.59 -15.82
CA GLN A 157 -15.56 5.67 -16.36
C GLN A 157 -16.46 4.48 -15.96
N ASP A 158 -15.87 3.30 -15.79
CA ASP A 158 -16.52 2.03 -15.42
C ASP A 158 -16.61 1.79 -13.91
N THR A 159 -16.16 2.75 -13.10
CA THR A 159 -16.13 2.61 -11.65
C THR A 159 -17.48 2.86 -11.01
N SER A 160 -18.07 4.03 -11.25
CA SER A 160 -19.29 4.44 -10.56
C SER A 160 -20.56 3.84 -11.20
N PRO A 161 -21.59 3.51 -10.40
CA PRO A 161 -22.87 3.01 -10.90
C PRO A 161 -23.50 3.97 -11.91
N ARG A 162 -23.88 3.44 -13.08
CA ARG A 162 -24.65 4.18 -14.10
C ARG A 162 -25.84 3.33 -14.54
N PRO A 163 -27.02 3.92 -14.80
CA PRO A 163 -28.16 3.18 -15.30
C PRO A 163 -27.80 2.38 -16.56
N GLY A 164 -28.07 1.07 -16.54
CA GLY A 164 -27.85 0.17 -17.68
C GLY A 164 -26.41 -0.20 -17.98
N ARG A 165 -25.46 -0.03 -17.04
CA ARG A 165 -24.07 -0.48 -17.20
C ARG A 165 -23.60 -1.32 -16.03
N ASP A 166 -22.83 -2.35 -16.32
CA ASP A 166 -22.08 -3.11 -15.32
C ASP A 166 -20.94 -2.22 -14.79
N SER A 167 -21.04 -1.83 -13.52
CA SER A 167 -20.03 -1.04 -12.83
C SER A 167 -19.18 -1.90 -11.89
N ILE A 168 -17.90 -1.52 -11.78
CA ILE A 168 -16.97 -2.18 -10.87
C ILE A 168 -17.46 -2.06 -9.42
N LEU A 169 -17.99 -0.89 -9.03
CA LEU A 169 -18.60 -0.65 -7.72
C LEU A 169 -20.13 -0.68 -7.81
N ARG A 170 -20.81 -1.16 -6.76
CA ARG A 170 -22.27 -1.02 -6.56
C ARG A 170 -22.64 0.35 -5.99
N ASN A 171 -21.74 0.95 -5.23
CA ASN A 171 -21.88 2.26 -4.60
C ASN A 171 -20.99 3.30 -5.28
N ASN A 172 -21.36 4.58 -5.17
CA ASN A 172 -20.54 5.68 -5.66
C ASN A 172 -19.24 5.79 -4.84
N LEU A 173 -18.08 5.87 -5.50
CA LEU A 173 -16.77 5.94 -4.84
C LEU A 173 -16.64 7.16 -3.92
N GLY A 174 -17.17 8.32 -4.35
CA GLY A 174 -17.19 9.53 -3.54
C GLY A 174 -17.97 9.36 -2.25
N GLU A 175 -19.01 8.51 -2.27
CA GLU A 175 -19.82 8.28 -1.09
C GLU A 175 -19.22 7.26 -0.13
N LEU A 176 -18.51 6.25 -0.66
CA LEU A 176 -17.65 5.38 0.14
C LEU A 176 -16.55 6.20 0.85
N TYR A 177 -15.93 7.12 0.12
CA TYR A 177 -14.90 8.03 0.65
C TYR A 177 -15.45 8.98 1.71
N ARG A 178 -16.66 9.55 1.50
CA ARG A 178 -17.31 10.41 2.49
C ARG A 178 -17.50 9.69 3.82
N ILE A 179 -18.03 8.46 3.77
CA ILE A 179 -18.32 7.67 4.96
C ILE A 179 -17.02 7.30 5.68
N SER A 180 -16.01 6.83 4.95
CA SER A 180 -14.74 6.38 5.54
C SER A 180 -13.92 7.51 6.18
N HIS A 181 -14.06 8.75 5.68
CA HIS A 181 -13.36 9.91 6.21
C HIS A 181 -14.24 10.85 7.04
N ASN A 182 -15.48 10.42 7.36
CA ASN A 182 -16.45 11.20 8.13
C ASN A 182 -16.63 12.64 7.58
N LEU A 183 -16.74 12.77 6.26
CA LEU A 183 -16.89 14.05 5.60
C LEU A 183 -18.37 14.49 5.57
N PRO A 184 -18.65 15.81 5.64
CA PRO A 184 -20.01 16.33 5.60
C PRO A 184 -20.69 16.13 4.23
N ALA A 185 -19.91 16.07 3.14
CA ALA A 185 -20.39 15.87 1.79
C ALA A 185 -19.40 15.02 0.98
N ALA A 186 -19.94 14.32 -0.03
CA ALA A 186 -19.14 13.49 -0.91
C ALA A 186 -18.30 14.37 -1.83
N PRO A 187 -16.98 14.19 -1.89
CA PRO A 187 -16.19 14.89 -2.89
C PRO A 187 -16.55 14.40 -4.29
N VAL A 188 -16.40 15.30 -5.27
CA VAL A 188 -16.60 14.96 -6.68
C VAL A 188 -15.40 14.21 -7.20
N PHE A 189 -15.58 12.93 -7.52
CA PHE A 189 -14.63 12.14 -8.28
C PHE A 189 -14.81 12.40 -9.77
N GLN A 190 -13.86 13.13 -10.36
CA GLN A 190 -13.86 13.48 -11.77
C GLN A 190 -13.66 12.22 -12.63
N ASP A 191 -14.51 12.03 -13.64
CA ASP A 191 -14.37 10.93 -14.60
C ASP A 191 -13.17 11.20 -15.53
N LEU A 192 -12.26 10.24 -15.62
CA LEU A 192 -11.11 10.28 -16.52
C LEU A 192 -11.51 10.18 -18.01
N GLY A 193 -12.75 9.81 -18.31
CA GLY A 193 -13.29 9.66 -19.67
C GLY A 193 -12.91 8.35 -20.35
N TYR A 194 -12.33 7.40 -19.59
CA TYR A 194 -11.94 6.09 -20.07
C TYR A 194 -11.96 5.06 -18.93
N THR A 195 -11.98 3.78 -19.30
CA THR A 195 -12.09 2.65 -18.36
C THR A 195 -10.72 2.22 -17.83
N GLY A 196 -10.71 1.54 -16.68
CA GLY A 196 -9.48 1.04 -16.03
C GLY A 196 -8.87 -0.21 -16.67
N ASN A 197 -9.48 -0.77 -17.72
CA ASN A 197 -8.95 -1.96 -18.40
C ASN A 197 -7.77 -1.64 -19.34
N TYR A 198 -6.87 -2.60 -19.54
CA TYR A 198 -5.67 -2.39 -20.37
C TYR A 198 -5.98 -2.02 -21.83
N ASN A 199 -7.07 -2.49 -22.42
CA ASN A 199 -7.46 -2.10 -23.79
C ASN A 199 -7.75 -0.59 -23.89
N SER A 200 -8.12 0.04 -22.79
CA SER A 200 -8.34 1.48 -22.69
C SER A 200 -7.06 2.24 -22.33
N LEU A 201 -6.24 1.70 -21.42
CA LEU A 201 -5.03 2.36 -20.90
C LEU A 201 -3.81 2.22 -21.80
N ASP A 202 -3.68 1.11 -22.53
CA ASP A 202 -2.54 0.78 -23.36
C ASP A 202 -3.01 0.04 -24.62
N ARG A 203 -3.63 0.81 -25.53
CA ARG A 203 -4.14 0.30 -26.82
C ARG A 203 -3.05 -0.32 -27.71
N SER A 204 -1.80 0.06 -27.48
CA SER A 204 -0.63 -0.44 -28.19
C SER A 204 -0.10 -1.77 -27.64
N GLU A 205 -0.69 -2.29 -26.56
CA GLU A 205 -0.25 -3.53 -25.89
C GLU A 205 1.23 -3.52 -25.47
N ASN A 206 1.76 -2.34 -25.17
CA ASN A 206 3.14 -2.15 -24.73
C ASN A 206 3.41 -2.65 -23.31
N ARG A 207 2.39 -3.04 -22.55
CA ARG A 207 2.52 -3.50 -21.16
C ARG A 207 3.50 -4.64 -20.95
N GLN A 208 3.61 -5.53 -21.94
CA GLN A 208 4.57 -6.64 -21.92
C GLN A 208 6.02 -6.17 -21.88
N ASN A 209 6.27 -4.95 -22.37
CA ASN A 209 7.56 -4.30 -22.45
C ASN A 209 7.82 -3.34 -21.29
N PHE A 210 6.85 -3.15 -20.38
CA PHE A 210 7.06 -2.29 -19.21
C PHE A 210 8.21 -2.84 -18.36
N ARG A 211 9.13 -1.95 -18.04
CA ARG A 211 10.22 -2.20 -17.08
C ARG A 211 9.81 -1.58 -15.76
N TYR A 212 9.60 -2.38 -14.72
CA TYR A 212 9.23 -1.92 -13.39
C TYR A 212 10.46 -1.47 -12.60
N LEU A 213 11.26 -0.59 -13.21
CA LEU A 213 12.44 0.00 -12.58
C LEU A 213 12.01 1.13 -11.65
N PRO A 214 12.71 1.38 -10.53
CA PRO A 214 12.36 2.46 -9.60
C PRO A 214 12.19 3.83 -10.26
N ALA A 215 13.02 4.18 -11.24
CA ALA A 215 12.86 5.42 -12.02
C ALA A 215 11.52 5.50 -12.77
N ASN A 216 11.06 4.39 -13.37
CA ASN A 216 9.79 4.35 -14.10
C ASN A 216 8.59 4.37 -13.13
N ILE A 217 8.74 3.74 -11.97
CA ILE A 217 7.75 3.79 -10.88
C ILE A 217 7.58 5.23 -10.40
N MET A 218 8.71 5.90 -10.12
CA MET A 218 8.73 7.29 -9.68
C MET A 218 8.21 8.23 -10.75
N ASP A 219 8.55 8.01 -12.03
CA ASP A 219 7.97 8.80 -13.13
C ASP A 219 6.44 8.61 -13.17
N ALA A 220 5.93 7.38 -13.15
CA ALA A 220 4.48 7.16 -13.14
C ALA A 220 3.77 7.83 -11.96
N VAL A 221 4.34 7.73 -10.75
CA VAL A 221 3.81 8.39 -9.54
C VAL A 221 3.90 9.91 -9.65
N ASN A 222 5.02 10.44 -10.12
CA ASN A 222 5.22 11.87 -10.33
C ASN A 222 4.24 12.42 -11.37
N GLN A 223 3.96 11.67 -12.43
CA GLN A 223 2.99 12.03 -13.47
C GLN A 223 1.56 12.00 -12.95
N LEU A 224 1.23 11.23 -11.91
CA LEU A 224 -0.07 11.36 -11.23
C LEU A 224 -0.09 12.53 -10.24
N ASN A 225 1.05 12.89 -9.68
CA ASN A 225 1.16 13.93 -8.65
C ASN A 225 1.23 15.36 -9.22
N THR A 226 1.95 15.56 -10.32
CA THR A 226 2.33 16.91 -10.83
C THR A 226 1.49 17.42 -11.98
N SER A 227 0.64 16.59 -12.56
CA SER A 227 -0.07 16.91 -13.80
C SER A 227 -1.25 17.84 -13.54
N GLN A 228 -1.00 19.14 -13.70
CA GLN A 228 -2.02 20.20 -13.61
C GLN A 228 -1.94 21.13 -14.83
N PRO A 229 -3.06 21.32 -15.58
CA PRO A 229 -4.29 20.53 -15.56
C PRO A 229 -4.06 19.14 -16.18
N LEU A 230 -4.59 18.08 -15.53
CA LEU A 230 -4.54 16.73 -16.06
C LEU A 230 -5.20 16.71 -17.44
N THR A 231 -4.43 16.41 -18.50
CA THR A 231 -5.01 15.86 -19.72
C THR A 231 -5.24 14.38 -19.46
N PRO A 232 -6.48 13.89 -19.26
CA PRO A 232 -6.71 12.53 -18.79
C PRO A 232 -6.05 11.48 -19.68
N ASN A 233 -6.00 11.71 -20.99
CA ASN A 233 -5.36 10.80 -21.94
C ASN A 233 -3.85 10.59 -21.70
N ALA A 234 -3.13 11.58 -21.16
CA ALA A 234 -1.69 11.47 -20.89
C ALA A 234 -1.37 10.53 -19.71
N LEU A 235 -2.32 10.32 -18.80
CA LEU A 235 -2.11 9.48 -17.61
C LEU A 235 -2.23 7.99 -17.89
N ARG A 236 -2.85 7.61 -19.02
CA ARG A 236 -3.13 6.22 -19.39
C ARG A 236 -1.92 5.28 -19.27
N PRO A 237 -0.75 5.57 -19.87
CA PRO A 237 0.42 4.70 -19.73
C PRO A 237 0.93 4.63 -18.28
N HIS A 238 0.92 5.73 -17.54
CA HIS A 238 1.36 5.77 -16.14
C HIS A 238 0.41 4.97 -15.23
N LEU A 239 -0.91 5.07 -15.45
CA LEU A 239 -1.90 4.25 -14.76
C LEU A 239 -1.74 2.76 -15.10
N ALA A 240 -1.39 2.41 -16.35
CA ALA A 240 -1.10 1.03 -16.72
C ALA A 240 0.13 0.48 -15.98
N VAL A 241 1.20 1.28 -15.85
CA VAL A 241 2.38 0.92 -15.04
C VAL A 241 2.00 0.75 -13.57
N ILE A 242 1.22 1.68 -13.00
CA ILE A 242 0.74 1.61 -11.61
C ILE A 242 -0.06 0.33 -11.36
N ILE A 243 -1.00 -0.02 -12.24
CA ILE A 243 -1.77 -1.25 -12.08
C ILE A 243 -0.87 -2.49 -12.14
N GLY A 244 0.12 -2.49 -13.05
CA GLY A 244 1.12 -3.55 -13.16
C GLY A 244 1.93 -3.78 -11.88
N MET A 245 2.45 -2.71 -11.29
CA MET A 245 3.26 -2.76 -10.07
C MET A 245 2.46 -2.82 -8.75
N THR A 246 1.14 -2.81 -8.81
CA THR A 246 0.28 -2.91 -7.62
C THR A 246 -0.64 -4.11 -7.74
N ALA A 247 -1.78 -3.96 -8.41
CA ALA A 247 -2.80 -4.98 -8.55
C ALA A 247 -2.28 -6.26 -9.21
N GLU A 248 -1.50 -6.16 -10.29
CA GLU A 248 -0.97 -7.37 -10.95
C GLU A 248 0.15 -8.03 -10.15
N ALA A 249 1.04 -7.25 -9.53
CA ALA A 249 2.05 -7.78 -8.61
C ALA A 249 1.40 -8.49 -7.40
N ALA A 250 0.32 -7.94 -6.84
CA ALA A 250 -0.44 -8.58 -5.78
C ALA A 250 -1.11 -9.88 -6.23
N ARG A 251 -1.70 -9.94 -7.44
CA ARG A 251 -2.30 -11.15 -8.00
C ARG A 251 -1.26 -12.23 -8.35
N PHE A 252 -0.09 -11.82 -8.84
CA PHE A 252 0.87 -12.73 -9.43
C PHE A 252 2.28 -12.49 -8.90
N GLY A 253 2.78 -13.41 -8.08
CA GLY A 253 4.14 -13.33 -7.53
C GLY A 253 5.26 -13.31 -8.58
N TRP A 254 5.01 -13.73 -9.83
CA TRP A 254 6.00 -13.58 -10.90
C TRP A 254 6.10 -12.14 -11.43
N ILE A 255 5.02 -11.36 -11.34
CA ILE A 255 5.02 -9.93 -11.67
C ILE A 255 5.70 -9.15 -10.54
N GLU A 256 5.43 -9.50 -9.28
CA GLU A 256 6.14 -8.92 -8.13
C GLU A 256 7.67 -9.08 -8.23
N ARG A 257 8.15 -10.22 -8.73
CA ARG A 257 9.59 -10.48 -8.90
C ARG A 257 10.24 -9.70 -10.04
N ARG A 258 9.47 -9.23 -11.01
CA ARG A 258 9.95 -8.55 -12.21
C ARG A 258 10.18 -7.08 -11.95
#